data_AF-A1C6S0-F1
#
_entry.id   AF-A1C6S0-F1
#
_cell.length_a   1.000
_cell.length_b   1.000
_cell.length_c   1.000
_cell.angle_alpha   90.00
_cell.angle_beta   90.00
_cell.angle_gamma   90.00
#
_symmetry.space_group_name_H-M   'P 1'
#
loop_
_entity.id
_entity.type
_entity.pdbx_description
1 polymer ?
#
loop_
_entity_poly.entity_id
_entity_poly.type
_entity_poly.pdbx_seq_one_letter_code
_entity_poly.pdbx_strand_id
1 'polypeptide(L)'
;MASLLTTMFVPFRPFTSSVSAFASASSSSSPSAASSAPPSHPSPALAPSVSCSTINTYRSPVAEPPSYLSPAVSALKQNLCRLTPPSNARTRAPFKPRSAAKGTSSYQLRQFAEATLGSGSLRKAVKLPEGEDVNEWLAVNVVDFYNQINLLYGAITEFCSPQSCPEMKATDEFEYLWQDSENFKRPTKMSAPEYIEHLMSWVQSNIDNEQMFPSRLGVPFPKAFSSLIRQIFKRLYRVYAHIYCHHYPVVVHLGLEPHLNTSFKHYVLFVDEHRLATGKDYWGPLGELVDSMLRSD
;
A
#
# COMPACT_ATOMS: atom_id res chain seq x y z
N MET A 1 22.80 0.75 11.59
CA MET A 1 21.88 1.86 11.26
C MET A 1 20.95 2.14 12.44
N ALA A 2 21.40 2.83 13.51
CA ALA A 2 20.84 2.57 14.86
C ALA A 2 20.27 3.78 15.65
N SER A 3 19.77 4.84 14.99
CA SER A 3 19.25 6.02 15.73
C SER A 3 18.17 6.87 15.02
N LEU A 4 17.53 6.37 13.94
CA LEU A 4 16.54 7.14 13.16
C LEU A 4 15.19 6.43 12.93
N LEU A 5 14.97 5.24 13.51
CA LEU A 5 13.70 4.49 13.38
C LEU A 5 12.70 4.77 14.52
N THR A 6 13.01 5.70 15.44
CA THR A 6 12.22 5.90 16.68
C THR A 6 11.24 7.08 16.58
N THR A 7 11.31 7.91 15.54
CA THR A 7 10.49 9.13 15.41
C THR A 7 9.72 9.18 14.08
N MET A 8 8.67 8.35 13.97
CA MET A 8 7.43 8.56 13.17
C MET A 8 6.40 7.41 13.38
N PHE A 9 6.50 6.64 14.48
CA PHE A 9 5.52 5.61 14.83
C PHE A 9 4.23 6.23 15.38
N VAL A 10 3.17 6.23 14.57
CA VAL A 10 1.78 6.34 15.08
C VAL A 10 1.28 4.92 15.34
N PRO A 11 1.04 4.51 16.60
CA PRO A 11 0.61 3.14 16.89
C PRO A 11 -0.86 2.94 16.49
N PHE A 12 -1.08 2.14 15.44
CA PHE A 12 -2.42 1.70 15.06
C PHE A 12 -3.00 0.85 16.20
N ARG A 13 -4.16 1.25 16.75
CA ARG A 13 -4.83 0.47 17.81
C ARG A 13 -5.73 -0.59 17.18
N PRO A 14 -5.57 -1.89 17.51
CA PRO A 14 -6.52 -2.90 17.08
C PRO A 14 -7.88 -2.67 17.75
N PHE A 15 -8.95 -2.64 16.96
CA PHE A 15 -10.30 -2.41 17.47
C PHE A 15 -10.92 -3.74 17.95
N THR A 16 -10.79 -4.04 19.24
CA THR A 16 -11.26 -5.30 19.82
C THR A 16 -12.79 -5.33 19.92
N SER A 17 -13.45 -6.03 19.00
CA SER A 17 -14.87 -6.37 19.13
C SER A 17 -15.07 -7.39 20.25
N SER A 18 -15.81 -7.02 21.29
CA SER A 18 -16.13 -7.90 22.41
C SER A 18 -17.35 -8.77 22.09
N VAL A 19 -17.12 -10.06 21.81
CA VAL A 19 -18.21 -11.05 21.70
C VAL A 19 -18.28 -11.85 23.00
N SER A 20 -19.36 -11.66 23.76
CA SER A 20 -19.56 -12.32 25.06
C SER A 20 -19.91 -13.80 24.90
N ALA A 21 -18.99 -14.69 25.27
CA ALA A 21 -19.24 -16.12 25.28
C ALA A 21 -20.19 -16.53 26.42
N PHE A 22 -21.43 -16.91 26.09
CA PHE A 22 -22.33 -17.57 27.03
C PHE A 22 -21.97 -19.06 27.14
N ALA A 23 -21.59 -19.51 28.33
CA ALA A 23 -21.35 -20.93 28.57
C ALA A 23 -22.68 -21.67 28.78
N SER A 24 -22.82 -22.84 28.16
CA SER A 24 -23.89 -23.81 28.46
C SER A 24 -23.39 -25.21 28.13
N ALA A 25 -23.27 -26.05 29.14
CA ALA A 25 -22.79 -27.42 28.98
C ALA A 25 -23.92 -28.36 28.56
N SER A 26 -23.62 -29.30 27.66
CA SER A 26 -24.52 -30.39 27.27
C SER A 26 -23.76 -31.71 27.28
N SER A 27 -24.19 -32.65 28.13
CA SER A 27 -23.63 -33.99 28.24
C SER A 27 -24.26 -34.95 27.22
N SER A 28 -23.45 -35.86 26.68
CA SER A 28 -23.86 -36.81 25.65
C SER A 28 -24.19 -38.19 26.23
N SER A 29 -25.41 -38.68 26.00
CA SER A 29 -25.75 -40.10 26.04
C SER A 29 -26.90 -40.41 25.07
N SER A 30 -26.98 -41.66 24.63
CA SER A 30 -27.86 -42.17 23.57
C SER A 30 -28.44 -43.53 23.99
N PRO A 31 -29.22 -44.24 23.16
CA PRO A 31 -30.47 -43.85 22.49
C PRO A 31 -31.61 -44.86 22.81
N SER A 32 -32.86 -44.63 22.37
CA SER A 32 -33.88 -45.71 22.28
C SER A 32 -35.05 -45.44 21.31
N ALA A 33 -35.12 -46.29 20.28
CA ALA A 33 -36.26 -46.95 19.63
C ALA A 33 -37.67 -46.28 19.42
N ALA A 34 -38.18 -46.54 18.20
CA ALA A 34 -39.54 -47.02 17.86
C ALA A 34 -40.75 -46.05 17.61
N SER A 35 -41.02 -45.84 16.30
CA SER A 35 -42.27 -46.24 15.60
C SER A 35 -43.53 -45.33 15.50
N SER A 36 -44.18 -45.45 14.33
CA SER A 36 -45.59 -45.16 13.95
C SER A 36 -46.00 -43.75 13.43
N ALA A 37 -47.02 -43.73 12.55
CA ALA A 37 -47.57 -42.60 11.77
C ALA A 37 -48.90 -43.00 11.07
N PRO A 38 -49.67 -42.12 10.36
CA PRO A 38 -49.76 -40.65 10.35
C PRO A 38 -51.13 -40.17 10.97
N PRO A 39 -52.28 -39.78 10.33
CA PRO A 39 -52.64 -39.36 8.94
C PRO A 39 -53.48 -38.03 8.79
N SER A 40 -53.53 -37.52 7.54
CA SER A 40 -54.65 -36.83 6.82
C SER A 40 -55.51 -35.65 7.40
N HIS A 41 -55.33 -34.45 6.82
CA HIS A 41 -56.32 -33.55 6.13
C HIS A 41 -57.62 -33.02 6.82
N PRO A 42 -58.35 -32.00 6.29
CA PRO A 42 -58.07 -30.99 5.23
C PRO A 42 -58.33 -29.50 5.64
N SER A 43 -58.16 -28.54 4.70
CA SER A 43 -58.61 -27.12 4.79
C SER A 43 -60.07 -26.91 4.33
N PRO A 44 -60.70 -25.72 4.53
CA PRO A 44 -61.03 -24.89 3.34
C PRO A 44 -61.17 -23.33 3.51
N ALA A 45 -61.02 -22.64 2.37
CA ALA A 45 -61.80 -21.49 1.85
C ALA A 45 -61.83 -20.04 2.44
N LEU A 46 -61.34 -19.10 1.60
CA LEU A 46 -61.93 -17.82 1.11
C LEU A 46 -62.44 -16.68 2.04
N ALA A 47 -61.77 -15.50 1.90
CA ALA A 47 -62.29 -14.18 1.42
C ALA A 47 -63.40 -13.41 2.22
N PRO A 48 -63.67 -12.09 1.97
CA PRO A 48 -63.16 -11.19 0.91
C PRO A 48 -62.62 -9.80 1.39
N SER A 49 -62.44 -8.90 0.42
CA SER A 49 -61.77 -7.58 0.45
C SER A 49 -62.62 -6.37 0.86
N VAL A 50 -61.96 -5.23 1.16
CA VAL A 50 -62.52 -3.86 1.07
C VAL A 50 -61.58 -2.92 0.30
N SER A 51 -62.16 -2.00 -0.47
CA SER A 51 -61.53 -0.95 -1.31
C SER A 51 -60.57 -0.02 -0.53
N CYS A 52 -59.42 0.45 -1.04
CA CYS A 52 -59.09 1.14 -2.31
C CYS A 52 -59.35 2.67 -2.29
N SER A 53 -58.30 3.46 -2.54
CA SER A 53 -58.30 4.89 -2.89
C SER A 53 -56.95 5.25 -3.53
N THR A 54 -56.89 6.26 -4.40
CA THR A 54 -55.73 6.65 -5.24
C THR A 54 -55.82 8.17 -5.54
N ILE A 55 -54.87 8.74 -6.31
CA ILE A 55 -54.77 10.16 -6.76
C ILE A 55 -53.96 11.03 -5.76
N ASN A 56 -52.96 11.85 -6.14
CA ASN A 56 -52.34 12.11 -7.45
C ASN A 56 -50.81 12.31 -7.38
N THR A 57 -50.15 12.34 -8.54
CA THR A 57 -48.73 12.76 -8.70
C THR A 57 -48.59 14.27 -8.96
N TYR A 58 -47.51 14.87 -8.46
CA TYR A 58 -46.90 16.11 -9.00
C TYR A 58 -45.37 16.01 -8.86
N ARG A 59 -44.61 16.83 -9.62
CA ARG A 59 -43.18 16.61 -9.91
C ARG A 59 -42.35 17.89 -9.82
N SER A 60 -41.08 17.75 -9.39
CA SER A 60 -39.99 18.75 -9.43
C SER A 60 -40.07 19.90 -8.42
N PRO A 61 -38.94 20.61 -8.12
CA PRO A 61 -37.56 20.37 -8.53
C PRO A 61 -36.60 19.99 -7.36
N VAL A 62 -35.35 19.67 -7.70
CA VAL A 62 -34.25 19.40 -6.75
C VAL A 62 -33.62 20.72 -6.28
N ALA A 63 -33.18 20.78 -5.03
CA ALA A 63 -32.35 21.86 -4.49
C ALA A 63 -30.95 21.32 -4.15
N GLU A 64 -29.90 22.11 -4.41
CA GLU A 64 -28.51 21.76 -4.10
C GLU A 64 -28.19 21.95 -2.59
N PRO A 65 -27.30 21.12 -2.01
CA PRO A 65 -26.81 21.33 -0.65
C PRO A 65 -25.83 22.52 -0.57
N PRO A 66 -25.86 23.33 0.51
CA PRO A 66 -25.05 24.55 0.61
C PRO A 66 -23.56 24.29 0.82
N SER A 67 -22.72 25.16 0.26
CA SER A 67 -21.26 25.10 0.34
C SER A 67 -20.70 25.59 1.68
N TYR A 68 -20.21 24.67 2.52
CA TYR A 68 -19.59 24.98 3.81
C TYR A 68 -18.09 25.36 3.67
N LEU A 69 -17.80 26.61 3.30
CA LEU A 69 -16.46 27.19 3.41
C LEU A 69 -16.51 28.56 4.10
N SER A 70 -15.65 28.74 5.10
CA SER A 70 -15.62 29.94 5.96
C SER A 70 -14.73 31.05 5.36
N PRO A 71 -15.07 32.36 5.53
CA PRO A 71 -14.30 33.48 4.99
C PRO A 71 -12.80 33.54 5.38
N ALA A 72 -12.39 32.83 6.42
CA ALA A 72 -11.01 32.83 6.92
C ALA A 72 -9.95 32.29 5.91
N VAL A 73 -10.36 31.52 4.90
CA VAL A 73 -9.42 30.84 3.98
C VAL A 73 -8.88 31.76 2.87
N SER A 74 -9.57 32.86 2.55
CA SER A 74 -9.16 33.78 1.47
C SER A 74 -7.99 34.71 1.83
N ALA A 75 -7.64 34.83 3.11
CA ALA A 75 -6.71 35.86 3.61
C ALA A 75 -5.21 35.49 3.53
N LEU A 76 -4.86 34.22 3.29
CA LEU A 76 -3.47 33.71 3.36
C LEU A 76 -2.74 33.61 2.01
N LYS A 77 -3.33 34.13 0.92
CA LYS A 77 -2.73 34.05 -0.45
C LYS A 77 -2.05 35.34 -0.91
N GLN A 78 -1.81 36.29 -0.02
CA GLN A 78 -1.06 37.53 -0.29
C GLN A 78 -0.08 37.82 0.85
N ASN A 79 1.13 38.27 0.49
CA ASN A 79 2.25 38.61 1.39
C ASN A 79 2.95 37.43 2.12
N LEU A 80 3.98 36.86 1.49
CA LEU A 80 5.36 37.09 1.94
C LEU A 80 6.39 36.72 0.86
N CYS A 81 7.30 37.63 0.52
CA CYS A 81 8.45 37.36 -0.34
C CYS A 81 9.56 38.38 -0.05
N ARG A 82 10.83 37.92 0.06
CA ARG A 82 12.00 38.66 0.60
C ARG A 82 11.86 38.94 2.12
N LEU A 83 12.92 39.13 2.92
CA LEU A 83 14.35 39.42 2.67
C LEU A 83 15.30 38.53 3.52
N THR A 84 16.59 38.56 3.18
CA THR A 84 17.75 38.09 3.99
C THR A 84 18.90 39.09 3.81
N PRO A 85 20.04 39.02 4.55
CA PRO A 85 20.27 38.66 5.95
C PRO A 85 20.89 39.88 6.72
N PRO A 86 21.61 39.68 7.85
CA PRO A 86 23.08 39.72 7.75
C PRO A 86 23.83 38.68 8.61
N SER A 87 25.16 38.66 8.48
CA SER A 87 26.09 37.66 9.05
C SER A 87 26.85 38.15 10.29
N ASN A 88 27.36 37.23 11.11
CA ASN A 88 28.49 37.46 12.02
C ASN A 88 29.34 36.18 12.17
N ALA A 89 30.64 36.31 12.50
CA ALA A 89 31.62 35.26 12.21
C ALA A 89 32.66 34.98 13.33
N ARG A 90 33.34 33.81 13.20
CA ARG A 90 34.37 33.22 14.09
C ARG A 90 33.80 32.66 15.42
N THR A 91 34.38 31.62 16.04
CA THR A 91 35.79 31.18 16.06
C THR A 91 36.04 29.66 15.97
N ARG A 92 37.25 29.31 15.45
CA ARG A 92 38.08 28.12 15.75
C ARG A 92 37.55 26.69 15.47
N ALA A 93 38.07 26.10 14.39
CA ALA A 93 38.46 24.68 14.39
C ALA A 93 39.76 24.50 15.24
N PRO A 94 40.12 23.27 15.68
CA PRO A 94 40.56 22.23 14.76
C PRO A 94 40.03 20.82 15.08
N PHE A 95 39.29 20.23 14.15
CA PHE A 95 39.27 18.77 13.99
C PHE A 95 39.48 18.45 12.51
N LYS A 96 40.40 17.53 12.21
CA LYS A 96 40.80 17.20 10.83
C LYS A 96 40.73 15.69 10.64
N PRO A 97 39.55 15.14 10.29
CA PRO A 97 39.42 13.72 9.98
C PRO A 97 40.40 13.35 8.87
N ARG A 98 41.35 12.47 9.17
CA ARG A 98 42.31 11.95 8.19
C ARG A 98 41.57 10.93 7.34
N SER A 99 41.71 11.05 6.01
CA SER A 99 40.98 10.27 4.99
C SER A 99 40.70 8.82 5.41
N ALA A 100 39.42 8.49 5.53
CA ALA A 100 38.93 7.12 5.56
C ALA A 100 38.32 6.83 4.19
N ALA A 101 39.04 6.10 3.34
CA ALA A 101 38.47 5.55 2.12
C ALA A 101 37.49 4.43 2.49
N LYS A 102 36.21 4.78 2.58
CA LYS A 102 35.06 3.89 2.83
C LYS A 102 33.88 4.42 2.00
N GLY A 103 33.00 3.51 1.55
CA GLY A 103 31.82 3.85 0.73
C GLY A 103 30.93 4.89 1.41
N THR A 104 30.09 5.56 0.61
CA THR A 104 29.23 6.62 1.13
C THR A 104 28.23 6.05 2.13
N SER A 105 27.88 6.86 3.13
CA SER A 105 26.87 6.45 4.11
C SER A 105 25.52 6.29 3.40
N SER A 106 24.73 5.30 3.77
CA SER A 106 23.34 5.13 3.28
C SER A 106 22.49 6.40 3.42
N TYR A 107 22.78 7.24 4.42
CA TYR A 107 22.21 8.58 4.58
C TYR A 107 22.58 9.53 3.43
N GLN A 108 23.83 9.50 2.98
CA GLN A 108 24.32 10.26 1.82
C GLN A 108 23.71 9.72 0.52
N LEU A 109 23.58 8.40 0.37
CA LEU A 109 22.88 7.78 -0.76
C LEU A 109 21.43 8.26 -0.85
N ARG A 110 20.69 8.27 0.27
CA ARG A 110 19.32 8.79 0.31
C ARG A 110 19.27 10.29 -0.02
N GLN A 111 20.21 11.09 0.48
CA GLN A 111 20.32 12.51 0.10
C GLN A 111 20.64 12.72 -1.38
N PHE A 112 21.47 11.87 -2.01
CA PHE A 112 21.72 11.94 -3.45
C PHE A 112 20.47 11.56 -4.26
N ALA A 113 19.69 10.56 -3.82
CA ALA A 113 18.39 10.26 -4.42
C ALA A 113 17.42 11.44 -4.28
N GLU A 114 17.18 11.91 -3.05
CA GLU A 114 16.33 13.07 -2.73
C GLU A 114 16.70 14.32 -3.55
N ALA A 115 17.99 14.63 -3.70
CA ALA A 115 18.47 15.75 -4.49
C ALA A 115 18.28 15.57 -6.01
N THR A 116 18.42 14.35 -6.53
CA THR A 116 18.28 14.09 -7.97
C THR A 116 16.83 14.17 -8.44
N LEU A 117 15.87 13.79 -7.57
CA LEU A 117 14.43 13.92 -7.81
C LEU A 117 13.96 15.38 -7.99
N GLY A 118 14.74 16.37 -7.53
CA GLY A 118 14.33 17.78 -7.52
C GLY A 118 14.41 18.53 -8.85
N SER A 119 15.11 18.01 -9.87
CA SER A 119 15.21 18.67 -11.19
C SER A 119 15.71 17.80 -12.37
N GLY A 120 15.92 16.50 -12.17
CA GLY A 120 16.47 15.59 -13.19
C GLY A 120 15.48 14.52 -13.67
N SER A 121 15.74 13.95 -14.85
CA SER A 121 15.05 12.72 -15.30
C SER A 121 15.25 11.60 -14.27
N LEU A 122 14.16 10.93 -13.90
CA LEU A 122 14.14 9.80 -12.96
C LEU A 122 15.10 8.67 -13.39
N ARG A 123 15.39 8.54 -14.69
CA ARG A 123 16.38 7.60 -15.25
C ARG A 123 17.80 7.78 -14.69
N LYS A 124 18.14 8.96 -14.18
CA LYS A 124 19.43 9.23 -13.52
C LYS A 124 19.40 8.89 -12.03
N ALA A 125 18.25 9.07 -11.37
CA ALA A 125 18.08 8.81 -9.94
C ALA A 125 18.13 7.31 -9.60
N VAL A 126 17.66 6.43 -10.50
CA VAL A 126 17.62 4.98 -10.27
C VAL A 126 18.96 4.26 -10.44
N LYS A 127 19.96 4.89 -11.06
CA LYS A 127 21.24 4.25 -11.40
C LYS A 127 22.07 3.95 -10.14
N LEU A 128 22.79 2.83 -10.16
CA LEU A 128 23.79 2.53 -9.16
C LEU A 128 24.88 3.63 -9.16
N PRO A 129 25.16 4.29 -8.02
CA PRO A 129 26.26 5.26 -7.94
C PRO A 129 27.63 4.60 -8.12
N GLU A 130 28.60 5.34 -8.66
CA GLU A 130 29.93 4.81 -8.96
C GLU A 130 30.68 4.39 -7.68
N GLY A 131 31.05 3.11 -7.60
CA GLY A 131 31.80 2.54 -6.48
C GLY A 131 30.96 1.94 -5.34
N GLU A 132 29.62 1.98 -5.43
CA GLU A 132 28.72 1.44 -4.41
C GLU A 132 28.29 -0.01 -4.67
N ASP A 133 27.88 -0.72 -3.60
CA ASP A 133 27.41 -2.10 -3.72
C ASP A 133 25.96 -2.18 -4.23
N VAL A 134 25.71 -3.15 -5.12
CA VAL A 134 24.39 -3.39 -5.72
C VAL A 134 23.35 -3.75 -4.65
N ASN A 135 23.72 -4.50 -3.61
CA ASN A 135 22.78 -4.98 -2.60
C ASN A 135 22.42 -3.87 -1.61
N GLU A 136 23.39 -3.04 -1.20
CA GLU A 136 23.13 -1.79 -0.45
C GLU A 136 22.17 -0.88 -1.21
N TRP A 137 22.42 -0.65 -2.51
CA TRP A 137 21.55 0.19 -3.35
C TRP A 137 20.13 -0.37 -3.50
N LEU A 138 19.99 -1.68 -3.71
CA LEU A 138 18.70 -2.38 -3.72
C LEU A 138 18.00 -2.32 -2.35
N ALA A 139 18.75 -2.43 -1.23
CA ALA A 139 18.21 -2.41 0.11
C ALA A 139 17.58 -1.06 0.47
N VAL A 140 18.30 0.05 0.22
CA VAL A 140 17.82 1.41 0.47
C VAL A 140 16.56 1.68 -0.36
N ASN A 141 16.59 1.38 -1.66
CA ASN A 141 15.45 1.65 -2.55
C ASN A 141 14.23 0.77 -2.24
N VAL A 142 14.39 -0.48 -1.76
CA VAL A 142 13.23 -1.27 -1.28
C VAL A 142 12.51 -0.58 -0.12
N VAL A 143 13.25 -0.04 0.84
CA VAL A 143 12.66 0.67 1.99
C VAL A 143 11.93 1.92 1.51
N ASP A 144 12.51 2.69 0.59
CA ASP A 144 11.89 3.90 0.05
C ASP A 144 10.64 3.60 -0.80
N PHE A 145 10.63 2.54 -1.62
CA PHE A 145 9.43 2.12 -2.35
C PHE A 145 8.34 1.55 -1.45
N TYR A 146 8.70 0.74 -0.44
CA TYR A 146 7.75 0.26 0.56
C TYR A 146 7.07 1.43 1.28
N ASN A 147 7.83 2.42 1.74
CA ASN A 147 7.29 3.62 2.39
C ASN A 147 6.37 4.43 1.45
N GLN A 148 6.76 4.64 0.20
CA GLN A 148 5.93 5.35 -0.78
C GLN A 148 4.60 4.63 -1.06
N ILE A 149 4.63 3.31 -1.26
CA ILE A 149 3.43 2.51 -1.53
C ILE A 149 2.53 2.44 -0.29
N ASN A 150 3.11 2.37 0.92
CA ASN A 150 2.36 2.40 2.17
C ASN A 150 1.65 3.74 2.39
N LEU A 151 2.28 4.87 2.04
CA LEU A 151 1.64 6.19 2.06
C LEU A 151 0.53 6.32 1.02
N LEU A 152 0.76 5.84 -0.22
CA LEU A 152 -0.23 5.87 -1.30
C LEU A 152 -1.46 5.00 -0.97
N TYR A 153 -1.26 3.80 -0.44
CA TYR A 153 -2.35 2.91 -0.03
C TYR A 153 -3.06 3.41 1.23
N GLY A 154 -2.30 3.91 2.21
CA GLY A 154 -2.85 4.50 3.44
C GLY A 154 -3.80 5.68 3.16
N ALA A 155 -3.56 6.45 2.09
CA ALA A 155 -4.43 7.54 1.65
C ALA A 155 -5.74 7.09 0.97
N ILE A 156 -5.90 5.80 0.63
CA ILE A 156 -7.14 5.25 0.04
C ILE A 156 -7.76 4.09 0.85
N THR A 157 -7.19 3.74 2.00
CA THR A 157 -7.53 2.49 2.72
C THR A 157 -9.00 2.40 3.12
N GLU A 158 -9.66 3.53 3.46
CA GLU A 158 -11.09 3.58 3.78
C GLU A 158 -12.02 3.25 2.59
N PHE A 159 -11.50 3.33 1.36
CA PHE A 159 -12.22 3.00 0.13
C PHE A 159 -11.92 1.56 -0.37
N CYS A 160 -11.01 0.83 0.29
CA CYS A 160 -10.65 -0.55 -0.03
C CYS A 160 -11.16 -1.51 1.06
N SER A 161 -12.30 -2.16 0.79
CA SER A 161 -13.00 -3.01 1.76
C SER A 161 -13.22 -4.43 1.21
N PRO A 162 -13.45 -5.45 2.06
CA PRO A 162 -13.86 -6.78 1.60
C PRO A 162 -15.18 -6.79 0.80
N GLN A 163 -15.99 -5.73 0.89
CA GLN A 163 -17.25 -5.58 0.14
C GLN A 163 -17.03 -4.98 -1.25
N SER A 164 -16.14 -3.99 -1.38
CA SER A 164 -15.77 -3.37 -2.67
C SER A 164 -14.75 -4.20 -3.44
N CYS A 165 -13.87 -4.90 -2.73
CA CYS A 165 -12.70 -5.59 -3.26
C CYS A 165 -12.59 -7.02 -2.65
N PRO A 166 -13.60 -7.90 -2.88
CA PRO A 166 -13.70 -9.22 -2.25
C PRO A 166 -12.61 -10.22 -2.68
N GLU A 167 -11.90 -9.94 -3.77
CA GLU A 167 -10.76 -10.70 -4.27
C GLU A 167 -9.61 -9.72 -4.52
N MET A 168 -8.38 -10.06 -4.12
CA MET A 168 -7.20 -9.33 -4.57
C MET A 168 -6.94 -9.60 -6.06
N LYS A 169 -7.36 -8.66 -6.91
CA LYS A 169 -7.09 -8.68 -8.35
C LYS A 169 -6.78 -7.28 -8.89
N ALA A 170 -6.34 -7.24 -10.15
CA ALA A 170 -6.20 -6.02 -10.93
C ALA A 170 -7.17 -6.00 -12.12
N THR A 171 -7.47 -7.15 -12.72
CA THR A 171 -8.65 -7.36 -13.59
C THR A 171 -9.20 -8.76 -13.35
N ASP A 172 -10.32 -9.12 -13.96
CA ASP A 172 -10.86 -10.49 -13.89
C ASP A 172 -9.95 -11.57 -14.53
N GLU A 173 -8.96 -11.16 -15.33
CA GLU A 173 -7.90 -12.05 -15.87
C GLU A 173 -6.67 -12.14 -14.95
N PHE A 174 -6.48 -11.16 -14.04
CA PHE A 174 -5.27 -11.01 -13.23
C PHE A 174 -5.59 -11.01 -11.72
N GLU A 175 -5.92 -12.19 -11.19
CA GLU A 175 -6.05 -12.45 -9.75
C GLU A 175 -4.70 -12.73 -9.06
N TYR A 176 -4.56 -12.28 -7.82
CA TYR A 176 -3.37 -12.44 -7.00
C TYR A 176 -3.64 -13.23 -5.70
N LEU A 177 -3.50 -14.54 -5.77
CA LEU A 177 -3.54 -15.40 -4.58
C LEU A 177 -2.35 -15.12 -3.65
N TRP A 178 -2.58 -15.23 -2.34
CA TRP A 178 -1.54 -15.13 -1.30
C TRP A 178 -0.92 -16.49 -0.98
N GLN A 179 0.36 -16.50 -0.62
CA GLN A 179 1.06 -17.69 -0.12
C GLN A 179 2.26 -17.25 0.75
N ASP A 180 2.51 -17.96 1.84
CA ASP A 180 3.70 -17.84 2.69
C ASP A 180 4.13 -19.21 3.26
N SER A 181 5.19 -19.21 4.07
CA SER A 181 5.78 -20.40 4.70
C SER A 181 5.09 -20.85 5.99
N GLU A 182 4.23 -20.02 6.59
CA GLU A 182 3.80 -20.14 7.98
C GLU A 182 2.32 -20.52 8.07
N ASN A 183 1.45 -19.63 7.62
CA ASN A 183 0.01 -19.71 7.76
C ASN A 183 -0.64 -20.13 6.43
N PHE A 184 -0.23 -19.53 5.32
CA PHE A 184 -0.84 -19.71 4.01
C PHE A 184 0.05 -20.56 3.10
N LYS A 185 0.26 -21.83 3.46
CA LYS A 185 1.18 -22.76 2.76
C LYS A 185 0.77 -23.13 1.33
N ARG A 186 -0.46 -22.82 0.92
CA ARG A 186 -1.00 -22.99 -0.44
C ARG A 186 -1.49 -21.63 -0.95
N PRO A 187 -1.52 -21.40 -2.28
CA PRO A 187 -2.17 -20.22 -2.86
C PRO A 187 -3.63 -20.11 -2.40
N THR A 188 -3.95 -19.01 -1.72
CA THR A 188 -5.25 -18.79 -1.07
C THR A 188 -5.92 -17.52 -1.61
N LYS A 189 -7.23 -17.61 -1.91
CA LYS A 189 -8.09 -16.46 -2.20
C LYS A 189 -8.34 -15.67 -0.92
N MET A 190 -8.28 -14.35 -1.01
CA MET A 190 -8.55 -13.41 0.07
C MET A 190 -8.92 -12.04 -0.50
N SER A 191 -9.49 -11.18 0.33
CA SER A 191 -9.88 -9.83 -0.06
C SER A 191 -8.66 -8.95 -0.35
N ALA A 192 -8.83 -7.89 -1.14
CA ALA A 192 -7.72 -6.97 -1.45
C ALA A 192 -7.09 -6.30 -0.20
N PRO A 193 -7.84 -5.75 0.78
CA PRO A 193 -7.21 -5.14 1.95
C PRO A 193 -6.47 -6.15 2.83
N GLU A 194 -7.02 -7.35 3.02
CA GLU A 194 -6.41 -8.48 3.73
C GLU A 194 -5.11 -8.95 3.06
N TYR A 195 -5.11 -9.06 1.73
CA TYR A 195 -3.91 -9.35 0.94
C TYR A 195 -2.83 -8.28 1.12
N ILE A 196 -3.21 -7.01 1.10
CA ILE A 196 -2.28 -5.89 1.22
C ILE A 196 -1.74 -5.77 2.66
N GLU A 197 -2.55 -6.05 3.69
CA GLU A 197 -2.11 -6.15 5.08
C GLU A 197 -1.05 -7.25 5.27
N HIS A 198 -1.31 -8.47 4.76
CA HIS A 198 -0.33 -9.56 4.77
C HIS A 198 0.93 -9.22 3.97
N LEU A 199 0.79 -8.54 2.82
CA LEU A 199 1.91 -8.10 2.00
C LEU A 199 2.80 -7.11 2.75
N MET A 200 2.24 -6.03 3.29
CA MET A 200 3.00 -5.00 3.99
C MET A 200 3.69 -5.58 5.23
N SER A 201 2.97 -6.40 6.01
CA SER A 201 3.53 -7.10 7.17
C SER A 201 4.71 -8.01 6.80
N TRP A 202 4.63 -8.71 5.67
CA TRP A 202 5.70 -9.57 5.16
C TRP A 202 6.89 -8.80 4.59
N VAL A 203 6.66 -7.64 3.94
CA VAL A 203 7.77 -6.78 3.48
C VAL A 203 8.49 -6.16 4.69
N GLN A 204 7.75 -5.62 5.66
CA GLN A 204 8.28 -5.07 6.91
C GLN A 204 9.13 -6.10 7.67
N SER A 205 8.61 -7.32 7.90
CA SER A 205 9.34 -8.36 8.64
C SER A 205 10.59 -8.88 7.93
N ASN A 206 10.71 -8.70 6.61
CA ASN A 206 11.96 -8.94 5.88
C ASN A 206 12.94 -7.77 6.00
N ILE A 207 12.47 -6.52 5.96
CA ILE A 207 13.29 -5.31 6.14
C ILE A 207 13.89 -5.24 7.56
N ASP A 208 13.12 -5.58 8.59
CA ASP A 208 13.57 -5.54 9.98
C ASP A 208 14.50 -6.72 10.37
N ASN A 209 14.66 -7.70 9.47
CA ASN A 209 15.47 -8.89 9.71
C ASN A 209 16.95 -8.62 9.35
N GLU A 210 17.77 -8.34 10.35
CA GLU A 210 19.24 -8.16 10.25
C GLU A 210 20.00 -9.32 9.55
N GLN A 211 19.40 -10.51 9.37
CA GLN A 211 20.01 -11.60 8.57
C GLN A 211 19.74 -11.46 7.06
N MET A 212 18.71 -10.70 6.67
CA MET A 212 18.35 -10.38 5.29
C MET A 212 18.81 -8.98 4.87
N PHE A 213 18.60 -8.00 5.76
CA PHE A 213 18.98 -6.58 5.60
C PHE A 213 19.98 -6.21 6.72
N PRO A 214 21.25 -6.60 6.62
CA PRO A 214 22.26 -6.33 7.64
C PRO A 214 22.49 -4.82 7.82
N SER A 215 22.27 -4.30 9.04
CA SER A 215 22.37 -2.86 9.32
C SER A 215 23.77 -2.41 9.74
N ARG A 216 24.74 -3.34 9.72
CA ARG A 216 26.09 -3.22 10.29
C ARG A 216 27.15 -3.28 9.18
N LEU A 217 27.94 -2.21 9.07
CA LEU A 217 29.01 -2.09 8.07
C LEU A 217 29.97 -3.29 8.13
N GLY A 218 30.17 -3.95 6.99
CA GLY A 218 31.07 -5.11 6.84
C GLY A 218 30.41 -6.48 7.07
N VAL A 219 29.11 -6.54 7.38
CA VAL A 219 28.33 -7.78 7.31
C VAL A 219 27.78 -7.94 5.88
N PRO A 220 28.11 -9.02 5.14
CA PRO A 220 27.63 -9.20 3.78
C PRO A 220 26.17 -9.65 3.73
N PHE A 221 25.45 -9.23 2.69
CA PHE A 221 24.10 -9.71 2.40
C PHE A 221 24.08 -11.23 2.15
N PRO A 222 23.00 -11.95 2.52
CA PRO A 222 22.89 -13.38 2.29
C PRO A 222 22.74 -13.70 0.81
N LYS A 223 23.15 -14.91 0.40
CA LYS A 223 23.01 -15.39 -1.00
C LYS A 223 21.56 -15.37 -1.52
N ALA A 224 20.57 -15.40 -0.63
CA ALA A 224 19.15 -15.31 -0.95
C ALA A 224 18.63 -13.88 -1.17
N PHE A 225 19.42 -12.84 -0.87
CA PHE A 225 18.97 -11.45 -0.93
C PHE A 225 18.46 -11.06 -2.33
N SER A 226 19.21 -11.38 -3.39
CA SER A 226 18.82 -11.04 -4.76
C SER A 226 17.48 -11.69 -5.19
N SER A 227 17.15 -12.89 -4.70
CA SER A 227 15.86 -13.54 -4.95
C SER A 227 14.75 -13.06 -4.01
N LEU A 228 15.08 -12.60 -2.80
CA LEU A 228 14.14 -11.92 -1.90
C LEU A 228 13.72 -10.56 -2.50
N ILE A 229 14.67 -9.74 -2.95
CA ILE A 229 14.40 -8.43 -3.56
C ILE A 229 13.46 -8.55 -4.76
N ARG A 230 13.72 -9.49 -5.69
CA ARG A 230 12.79 -9.75 -6.82
C ARG A 230 11.39 -10.18 -6.37
N GLN A 231 11.24 -10.87 -5.24
CA GLN A 231 9.93 -11.21 -4.66
C GLN A 231 9.26 -10.01 -4.00
N ILE A 232 10.01 -9.17 -3.27
CA ILE A 232 9.49 -7.93 -2.66
C ILE A 232 8.96 -7.00 -3.75
N PHE A 233 9.76 -6.69 -4.78
CA PHE A 233 9.29 -5.89 -5.91
C PHE A 233 8.07 -6.53 -6.58
N LYS A 234 8.12 -7.82 -6.96
CA LYS A 234 6.98 -8.50 -7.62
C LYS A 234 5.69 -8.52 -6.78
N ARG A 235 5.79 -8.50 -5.45
CA ARG A 235 4.64 -8.35 -4.54
C ARG A 235 4.18 -6.90 -4.49
N LEU A 236 5.06 -5.94 -4.18
CA LEU A 236 4.75 -4.51 -4.12
C LEU A 236 4.07 -3.99 -5.42
N TYR A 237 4.47 -4.51 -6.59
CA TYR A 237 3.80 -4.20 -7.86
C TYR A 237 2.28 -4.44 -7.84
N ARG A 238 1.81 -5.48 -7.15
CA ARG A 238 0.38 -5.83 -7.06
C ARG A 238 -0.45 -4.74 -6.39
N VAL A 239 0.15 -3.96 -5.49
CA VAL A 239 -0.50 -2.81 -4.83
C VAL A 239 -0.72 -1.69 -5.85
N TYR A 240 0.28 -1.35 -6.68
CA TYR A 240 0.09 -0.41 -7.79
C TYR A 240 -0.97 -0.90 -8.78
N ALA A 241 -0.88 -2.15 -9.23
CA ALA A 241 -1.84 -2.73 -10.18
C ALA A 241 -3.29 -2.65 -9.66
N HIS A 242 -3.49 -2.95 -8.38
CA HIS A 242 -4.79 -2.84 -7.73
C HIS A 242 -5.27 -1.38 -7.61
N ILE A 243 -4.40 -0.45 -7.18
CA ILE A 243 -4.73 0.98 -7.10
C ILE A 243 -5.15 1.55 -8.46
N TYR A 244 -4.37 1.31 -9.52
CA TYR A 244 -4.67 1.81 -10.86
C TYR A 244 -5.98 1.26 -11.43
N CYS A 245 -6.28 -0.02 -11.21
CA CYS A 245 -7.45 -0.65 -11.82
C CYS A 245 -8.76 -0.46 -11.04
N HIS A 246 -8.69 -0.35 -9.70
CA HIS A 246 -9.89 -0.29 -8.84
C HIS A 246 -10.09 1.05 -8.11
N HIS A 247 -9.03 1.81 -7.84
CA HIS A 247 -9.10 3.02 -6.99
C HIS A 247 -8.63 4.31 -7.68
N TYR A 248 -8.24 4.27 -8.95
CA TYR A 248 -7.82 5.47 -9.69
C TYR A 248 -8.84 6.63 -9.66
N PRO A 249 -10.18 6.41 -9.74
CA PRO A 249 -11.16 7.49 -9.57
C PRO A 249 -11.08 8.19 -8.20
N VAL A 250 -10.77 7.43 -7.13
CA VAL A 250 -10.57 7.96 -5.77
C VAL A 250 -9.25 8.74 -5.71
N VAL A 251 -8.17 8.19 -6.26
CA VAL A 251 -6.86 8.85 -6.35
C VAL A 251 -6.94 10.19 -7.11
N VAL A 252 -7.72 10.26 -8.19
CA VAL A 252 -8.00 11.49 -8.93
C VAL A 252 -8.83 12.47 -8.08
N HIS A 253 -9.89 12.00 -7.40
CA HIS A 253 -10.72 12.84 -6.52
C HIS A 253 -9.94 13.47 -5.36
N LEU A 254 -8.97 12.74 -4.80
CA LEU A 254 -8.07 13.21 -3.74
C LEU A 254 -6.89 14.06 -4.26
N GLY A 255 -6.73 14.25 -5.58
CA GLY A 255 -5.61 14.98 -6.18
C GLY A 255 -4.25 14.26 -6.05
N LEU A 256 -4.26 12.95 -5.79
CA LEU A 256 -3.08 12.13 -5.56
C LEU A 256 -2.49 11.51 -6.85
N GLU A 257 -3.18 11.66 -7.97
CA GLU A 257 -2.80 11.13 -9.29
C GLU A 257 -1.37 11.49 -9.73
N PRO A 258 -0.86 12.73 -9.56
CA PRO A 258 0.54 13.05 -9.86
C PRO A 258 1.54 12.31 -8.96
N HIS A 259 1.18 12.03 -7.70
CA HIS A 259 2.03 11.33 -6.74
C HIS A 259 2.10 9.83 -7.07
N LEU A 260 0.95 9.20 -7.37
CA LEU A 260 0.86 7.83 -7.85
C LEU A 260 1.67 7.65 -9.14
N ASN A 261 1.47 8.53 -10.12
CA ASN A 261 2.15 8.45 -11.42
C ASN A 261 3.67 8.66 -11.31
N THR A 262 4.12 9.59 -10.46
CA THR A 262 5.56 9.83 -10.24
C THR A 262 6.21 8.66 -9.51
N SER A 263 5.59 8.14 -8.44
CA SER A 263 6.13 7.02 -7.67
C SER A 263 6.13 5.72 -8.48
N PHE A 264 5.08 5.47 -9.28
CA PHE A 264 5.06 4.32 -10.20
C PHE A 264 6.07 4.45 -11.34
N LYS A 265 6.25 5.64 -11.95
CA LYS A 265 7.33 5.84 -12.96
C LYS A 265 8.72 5.62 -12.36
N HIS A 266 8.97 6.09 -11.13
CA HIS A 266 10.22 5.82 -10.43
C HIS A 266 10.43 4.31 -10.19
N TYR A 267 9.38 3.62 -9.73
CA TYR A 267 9.37 2.17 -9.51
C TYR A 267 9.65 1.38 -10.80
N VAL A 268 8.97 1.73 -11.91
CA VAL A 268 9.14 1.11 -13.23
C VAL A 268 10.57 1.26 -13.73
N LEU A 269 11.14 2.47 -13.67
CA LEU A 269 12.51 2.73 -14.11
C LEU A 269 13.55 2.00 -13.25
N PHE A 270 13.30 1.84 -11.95
CA PHE A 270 14.19 1.08 -11.06
C PHE A 270 14.14 -0.43 -11.34
N VAL A 271 12.95 -0.98 -11.60
CA VAL A 271 12.77 -2.40 -11.96
C VAL A 271 13.42 -2.73 -13.31
N ASP A 272 13.43 -1.80 -14.25
CA ASP A 272 14.11 -1.93 -15.55
C ASP A 272 15.65 -1.86 -15.42
N GLU A 273 16.19 -0.77 -14.85
CA GLU A 273 17.64 -0.55 -14.68
C GLU A 273 18.31 -1.73 -13.94
N HIS A 274 17.68 -2.24 -12.87
CA HIS A 274 18.19 -3.34 -12.05
C HIS A 274 17.67 -4.73 -12.46
N ARG A 275 16.92 -4.83 -13.57
CA ARG A 275 16.40 -6.08 -14.16
C ARG A 275 15.66 -6.97 -13.15
N LEU A 276 14.78 -6.36 -12.36
CA LEU A 276 14.04 -7.03 -11.29
C LEU A 276 12.76 -7.72 -11.80
N ALA A 277 12.29 -7.37 -12.99
CA ALA A 277 11.20 -8.06 -13.67
C ALA A 277 11.62 -9.48 -14.11
N THR A 278 10.68 -10.42 -14.14
CA THR A 278 10.93 -11.80 -14.60
C THR A 278 9.65 -12.42 -15.17
N GLY A 279 9.73 -12.90 -16.42
CA GLY A 279 8.58 -13.31 -17.24
C GLY A 279 8.06 -12.17 -18.11
N LYS A 280 7.43 -12.49 -19.25
CA LYS A 280 6.84 -11.48 -20.15
C LYS A 280 5.68 -10.75 -19.47
N ASP A 281 4.87 -11.52 -18.74
CA ASP A 281 3.59 -11.10 -18.17
C ASP A 281 3.77 -10.44 -16.78
N TYR A 282 5.00 -10.03 -16.43
CA TYR A 282 5.32 -9.44 -15.13
C TYR A 282 4.48 -8.19 -14.82
N TRP A 283 4.24 -7.36 -15.84
CA TRP A 283 3.45 -6.14 -15.74
C TRP A 283 1.94 -6.35 -15.92
N GLY A 284 1.50 -7.51 -16.42
CA GLY A 284 0.08 -7.86 -16.62
C GLY A 284 -0.74 -6.70 -17.21
N PRO A 285 -1.80 -6.23 -16.53
CA PRO A 285 -2.75 -5.25 -17.08
C PRO A 285 -2.19 -3.82 -17.21
N LEU A 286 -1.04 -3.49 -16.61
CA LEU A 286 -0.41 -2.17 -16.79
C LEU A 286 0.70 -2.18 -17.85
N GLY A 287 0.85 -3.24 -18.64
CA GLY A 287 1.92 -3.37 -19.64
C GLY A 287 2.06 -2.17 -20.57
N GLU A 288 0.96 -1.67 -21.15
CA GLU A 288 1.00 -0.51 -22.06
C GLU A 288 1.38 0.80 -21.35
N LEU A 289 0.96 0.98 -20.09
CA LEU A 289 1.31 2.14 -19.26
C LEU A 289 2.80 2.12 -18.91
N VAL A 290 3.31 0.95 -18.51
CA VAL A 290 4.74 0.71 -18.24
C VAL A 290 5.57 0.98 -19.49
N ASP A 291 5.19 0.43 -20.64
CA ASP A 291 5.84 0.67 -21.92
C ASP A 291 5.83 2.15 -22.32
N SER A 292 4.78 2.89 -21.97
CA SER A 292 4.71 4.34 -22.16
C SER A 292 5.67 5.08 -21.23
N MET A 293 5.69 4.73 -19.94
CA MET A 293 6.65 5.28 -18.97
C MET A 293 8.11 5.00 -19.39
N LEU A 294 8.40 3.78 -19.87
CA LEU A 294 9.71 3.36 -20.37
C LEU A 294 10.12 4.03 -21.70
N ARG A 295 9.19 4.62 -22.46
CA ARG A 295 9.51 5.49 -23.62
C ARG A 295 9.67 6.97 -23.26
N SER A 296 9.08 7.43 -22.15
CA SER A 296 9.17 8.83 -21.69
C SER A 296 10.44 9.08 -20.87
N ASP A 297 11.08 10.25 -21.01
CA ASP A 297 12.24 10.67 -20.19
C ASP A 297 11.87 11.25 -18.81
#